data_AF-A0A7H8QFM0-F1
#
_entry.id   AF-A0A7H8QFM0-F1
#
_cell.length_a   1.000
_cell.length_b   1.000
_cell.length_c   1.000
_cell.angle_alpha   90.00
_cell.angle_beta   90.00
_cell.angle_gamma   90.00
#
_symmetry.space_group_name_H-M   'P 1'
#
loop_
_entity.id
_entity.type
_entity.pdbx_description
1 polymer ?
#
loop_
_entity_poly.entity_id
_entity_poly.type
_entity_poly.pdbx_seq_one_letter_code
_entity_poly.pdbx_strand_id
1 'polypeptide(L)'
;MKKLSILMASLLFLAACSDDKAAEPAADKPKEQQAATAEQQQEMSEEGFITQVTQENQILVNNIYFTIPKDVKVQFDNGTETTEGVISDIRTGMKVSIDYNGPLGETFPMEGEAQTVSILNDEESAEQSEALVAYIEGEQLSSLVILGQPIVRDNEIGFLFNNMIDGEMTEVRINMDTHEYTVGGK
;
A
#
# COMPACT_ATOMS: atom_id res chain seq x y z
N MET A 1 -44.35 23.66 -46.38
CA MET A 1 -43.27 23.81 -47.38
C MET A 1 -42.50 22.50 -47.45
N LYS A 2 -42.19 22.05 -48.67
CA LYS A 2 -41.17 21.06 -49.14
C LYS A 2 -40.46 20.18 -48.09
N LYS A 3 -40.20 18.88 -48.28
CA LYS A 3 -40.53 17.78 -49.22
C LYS A 3 -39.68 16.60 -48.68
N LEU A 4 -40.26 15.39 -48.53
CA LEU A 4 -39.88 14.16 -49.28
C LEU A 4 -38.57 13.50 -48.77
N SER A 5 -38.39 12.19 -48.58
CA SER A 5 -39.20 10.97 -48.51
C SER A 5 -38.21 9.85 -48.15
N ILE A 6 -38.55 8.91 -47.25
CA ILE A 6 -38.90 7.50 -47.53
C ILE A 6 -37.75 6.69 -48.18
N LEU A 7 -37.21 5.66 -47.49
CA LEU A 7 -37.61 4.26 -47.74
C LEU A 7 -36.98 3.26 -46.77
N MET A 8 -37.86 2.37 -46.32
CA MET A 8 -37.67 1.22 -45.45
C MET A 8 -37.93 -0.03 -46.29
N ALA A 9 -37.49 -1.19 -45.80
CA ALA A 9 -37.83 -2.55 -46.26
C ALA A 9 -37.09 -3.00 -47.54
N SER A 10 -36.76 -4.26 -47.77
CA SER A 10 -37.26 -5.51 -47.19
C SER A 10 -36.28 -6.65 -47.51
N LEU A 11 -36.37 -7.64 -46.64
CA LEU A 11 -35.84 -9.00 -46.66
C LEU A 11 -36.16 -9.85 -47.91
N LEU A 12 -35.33 -10.91 -48.03
CA LEU A 12 -35.51 -12.22 -48.70
C LEU A 12 -35.23 -12.31 -50.21
N PHE A 13 -34.31 -13.20 -50.59
CA PHE A 13 -34.66 -14.52 -51.15
C PHE A 13 -33.43 -15.45 -51.20
N LEU A 14 -33.55 -16.60 -50.54
CA LEU A 14 -32.72 -17.79 -50.74
C LEU A 14 -33.19 -18.51 -52.01
N ALA A 15 -32.26 -18.93 -52.86
CA ALA A 15 -32.47 -19.94 -53.90
C ALA A 15 -31.25 -20.88 -53.96
N ALA A 16 -31.56 -22.15 -54.13
CA ALA A 16 -30.70 -23.32 -53.96
C ALA A 16 -30.17 -23.88 -55.31
N CYS A 17 -29.35 -24.96 -55.19
CA CYS A 17 -28.80 -25.88 -56.22
C CYS A 17 -27.43 -25.48 -56.80
N SER A 18 -26.45 -26.36 -57.04
CA SER A 18 -26.26 -27.80 -56.80
C SER A 18 -24.78 -28.14 -57.11
N ASP A 19 -24.27 -29.18 -56.45
CA ASP A 19 -23.20 -30.12 -56.84
C ASP A 19 -21.72 -29.71 -57.09
N ASP A 20 -20.86 -30.65 -56.65
CA ASP A 20 -19.44 -30.91 -56.93
C ASP A 20 -18.30 -30.19 -56.16
N LYS A 21 -17.79 -30.94 -55.16
CA LYS A 21 -16.40 -31.43 -55.03
C LYS A 21 -15.25 -30.45 -54.77
N ALA A 22 -14.72 -30.58 -53.55
CA ALA A 22 -13.32 -30.42 -53.10
C ALA A 22 -12.63 -29.04 -53.17
N ALA A 23 -12.48 -28.42 -51.99
CA ALA A 23 -11.20 -27.87 -51.49
C ALA A 23 -11.42 -27.29 -50.08
N GLU A 24 -10.81 -27.88 -49.04
CA GLU A 24 -10.56 -27.15 -47.79
C GLU A 24 -9.39 -26.18 -48.01
N PRO A 25 -9.48 -24.92 -47.58
CA PRO A 25 -8.31 -24.15 -47.20
C PRO A 25 -8.22 -24.07 -45.68
N ALA A 26 -7.05 -24.46 -45.20
CA ALA A 26 -6.60 -24.31 -43.83
C ALA A 26 -6.55 -22.83 -43.39
N ALA A 27 -6.79 -22.68 -42.08
CA ALA A 27 -6.16 -21.72 -41.17
C ALA A 27 -6.08 -20.23 -41.56
N ASP A 28 -6.80 -19.39 -40.82
CA ASP A 28 -6.13 -18.48 -39.87
C ASP A 28 -7.14 -17.96 -38.84
N LYS A 29 -6.95 -18.33 -37.57
CA LYS A 29 -7.57 -17.60 -36.45
C LYS A 29 -6.45 -16.80 -35.81
N PRO A 30 -6.56 -15.47 -35.67
CA PRO A 30 -5.61 -14.72 -34.87
C PRO A 30 -5.69 -15.26 -33.43
N LYS A 31 -4.59 -15.83 -32.94
CA LYS A 31 -4.40 -15.99 -31.50
C LYS A 31 -4.23 -14.58 -30.95
N GLU A 32 -5.26 -14.06 -30.29
CA GLU A 32 -5.09 -12.95 -29.36
C GLU A 32 -4.03 -13.38 -28.35
N GLN A 33 -2.87 -12.75 -28.51
CA GLN A 33 -1.76 -12.82 -27.61
C GLN A 33 -2.18 -12.05 -26.36
N GLN A 34 -2.82 -12.74 -25.42
CA GLN A 34 -2.80 -12.33 -24.01
C GLN A 34 -1.34 -12.42 -23.56
N ALA A 35 -0.58 -11.38 -23.83
CA ALA A 35 0.61 -11.08 -23.07
C ALA A 35 0.12 -10.66 -21.68
N ALA A 36 0.02 -11.63 -20.77
CA ALA A 36 0.14 -11.33 -19.36
C ALA A 36 1.53 -10.69 -19.21
N THR A 37 1.56 -9.36 -19.14
CA THR A 37 2.73 -8.64 -18.63
C THR A 37 2.95 -9.17 -17.23
N ALA A 38 3.97 -10.01 -17.06
CA ALA A 38 4.49 -10.30 -15.73
C ALA A 38 4.89 -8.95 -15.14
N GLU A 39 4.11 -8.47 -14.19
CA GLU A 39 4.43 -7.28 -13.41
C GLU A 39 5.83 -7.51 -12.83
N GLN A 40 6.77 -6.64 -13.20
CA GLN A 40 8.13 -6.74 -12.71
C GLN A 40 8.11 -6.38 -11.23
N GLN A 41 8.17 -7.40 -10.38
CA GLN A 41 8.33 -7.20 -8.94
C GLN A 41 9.66 -6.48 -8.72
N GLN A 42 9.58 -5.29 -8.13
CA GLN A 42 10.73 -4.48 -7.76
C GLN A 42 10.89 -4.57 -6.25
N GLU A 43 12.11 -4.87 -5.79
CA GLU A 43 12.46 -4.77 -4.38
C GLU A 43 12.42 -3.29 -3.97
N MET A 44 11.64 -3.02 -2.92
CA MET A 44 11.40 -1.70 -2.36
C MET A 44 11.60 -1.76 -0.84
N SER A 45 11.83 -0.60 -0.23
CA SER A 45 11.93 -0.47 1.22
C SER A 45 11.12 0.75 1.67
N GLU A 46 10.39 0.60 2.77
CA GLU A 46 9.61 1.66 3.39
C GLU A 46 10.01 1.80 4.87
N GLU A 47 10.50 2.98 5.24
CA GLU A 47 10.77 3.32 6.64
C GLU A 47 9.61 4.13 7.23
N GLY A 48 9.23 3.83 8.46
CA GLY A 48 8.18 4.55 9.18
C GLY A 48 7.96 3.99 10.57
N PHE A 49 6.79 4.26 11.14
CA PHE A 49 6.41 3.75 12.46
C PHE A 49 5.21 2.82 12.34
N ILE A 50 5.23 1.78 13.16
CA ILE A 50 4.08 0.89 13.30
C ILE A 50 3.01 1.63 14.09
N THR A 51 1.95 2.09 13.45
CA THR A 51 0.85 2.77 14.14
C THR A 51 -0.28 1.82 14.52
N GLN A 52 -0.28 0.60 13.95
CA GLN A 52 -1.28 -0.42 14.25
C GLN A 52 -0.71 -1.82 14.03
N VAL A 53 -1.08 -2.75 14.91
CA VAL A 53 -0.85 -4.20 14.76
C VAL A 53 -2.21 -4.90 14.81
N THR A 54 -2.58 -5.61 13.76
CA THR A 54 -3.88 -6.30 13.68
C THR A 54 -3.78 -7.75 14.18
N GLN A 55 -4.94 -8.38 14.43
CA GLN A 55 -5.00 -9.80 14.79
C GLN A 55 -4.68 -10.74 13.62
N GLU A 56 -4.61 -10.22 12.40
CA GLU A 56 -4.36 -10.97 11.17
C GLU A 56 -2.89 -10.92 10.74
N ASN A 57 -1.98 -10.59 11.67
CA ASN A 57 -0.55 -10.37 11.41
C ASN A 57 -0.30 -9.30 10.34
N GLN A 58 -1.08 -8.22 10.37
CA GLN A 58 -0.80 -7.04 9.56
C GLN A 58 -0.31 -5.91 10.44
N ILE A 59 0.59 -5.11 9.90
CA ILE A 59 1.05 -3.88 10.53
C ILE A 59 0.78 -2.70 9.61
N LEU A 60 0.40 -1.57 10.20
CA LEU A 60 0.26 -0.30 9.47
C LEU A 60 1.55 0.48 9.65
N VAL A 61 2.25 0.75 8.54
CA VAL A 61 3.41 1.65 8.49
C VAL A 61 3.10 2.73 7.46
N ASN A 62 3.19 3.99 7.89
CA ASN A 62 2.74 5.14 7.11
C ASN A 62 1.27 4.93 6.66
N ASN A 63 1.03 4.84 5.35
CA ASN A 63 -0.29 4.59 4.77
C ASN A 63 -0.40 3.23 4.08
N ILE A 64 0.39 2.24 4.53
CA ILE A 64 0.49 0.91 3.95
C ILE A 64 0.25 -0.16 5.03
N TYR A 65 -0.73 -1.03 4.80
CA TYR A 65 -0.86 -2.28 5.53
C TYR A 65 0.08 -3.33 4.94
N PHE A 66 1.09 -3.71 5.71
CA PHE A 66 1.96 -4.83 5.38
C PHE A 66 1.44 -6.10 6.04
N THR A 67 1.09 -7.09 5.22
CA THR A 67 0.90 -8.45 5.68
C THR A 67 2.25 -9.05 6.03
N ILE A 68 2.33 -9.71 7.19
CA ILE A 68 3.55 -10.35 7.69
C ILE A 68 3.43 -11.88 7.56
N PRO A 69 4.04 -12.49 6.52
CA PRO A 69 4.07 -13.94 6.36
C PRO A 69 4.76 -14.64 7.53
N LYS A 70 4.49 -15.94 7.71
CA LYS A 70 5.06 -16.72 8.81
C LYS A 70 6.57 -16.89 8.72
N ASP A 71 7.12 -16.79 7.52
CA ASP A 71 8.52 -16.96 7.15
C ASP A 71 9.22 -15.63 6.88
N VAL A 72 8.58 -14.50 7.20
CA VAL A 72 9.22 -13.18 7.14
C VAL A 72 10.50 -13.19 8.00
N LYS A 73 11.52 -12.46 7.55
CA LYS A 73 12.68 -12.19 8.40
C LYS A 73 12.36 -11.02 9.32
N VAL A 74 12.31 -11.24 10.64
CA VAL A 74 12.27 -10.15 11.64
C VAL A 74 13.64 -9.98 12.25
N GLN A 75 14.11 -8.75 12.35
CA GLN A 75 15.40 -8.42 12.95
C GLN A 75 15.31 -7.11 13.73
N PHE A 76 16.17 -6.96 14.74
CA PHE A 76 16.44 -5.68 15.38
C PHE A 76 17.72 -5.11 14.76
N ASP A 77 17.72 -3.82 14.48
CA ASP A 77 18.86 -3.07 13.93
C ASP A 77 19.15 -1.86 14.81
N ASN A 78 20.32 -1.87 15.46
CA ASN A 78 20.77 -0.79 16.34
C ASN A 78 21.68 0.22 15.63
N GLY A 79 21.73 0.19 14.30
CA GLY A 79 22.60 1.01 13.46
C GLY A 79 24.03 0.48 13.33
N THR A 80 24.43 -0.52 14.12
CA THR A 80 25.77 -1.13 14.06
C THR A 80 25.74 -2.62 13.76
N GLU A 81 24.75 -3.33 14.29
CA GLU A 81 24.56 -4.76 14.11
C GLU A 81 23.07 -5.09 14.03
N THR A 82 22.78 -6.23 13.41
CA THR A 82 21.44 -6.79 13.36
C THR A 82 21.38 -8.08 14.16
N THR A 83 20.32 -8.23 14.96
CA THR A 83 20.04 -9.45 15.72
C THR A 83 18.70 -10.04 15.32
N GLU A 84 18.56 -11.36 15.40
CA GLU A 84 17.31 -12.04 15.09
C GLU A 84 16.19 -11.61 16.04
N GLY A 85 15.01 -11.33 15.48
CA GLY A 85 13.78 -11.05 16.21
C GLY A 85 12.66 -11.99 15.79
N VAL A 86 11.50 -11.86 16.43
CA VAL A 86 10.31 -12.65 16.07
C VAL A 86 9.10 -11.74 15.86
N ILE A 87 8.09 -12.23 15.12
CA ILE A 87 6.83 -11.48 14.88
C ILE A 87 6.19 -11.03 16.19
N SER A 88 6.29 -11.85 17.25
CA SER A 88 5.75 -11.51 18.58
C SER A 88 6.50 -10.40 19.29
N ASP A 89 7.57 -9.83 18.72
CA ASP A 89 8.25 -8.65 19.26
C ASP A 89 7.69 -7.35 18.69
N ILE A 90 6.95 -7.42 17.57
CA ILE A 90 6.42 -6.25 16.87
C ILE A 90 5.32 -5.57 17.71
N ARG A 91 5.44 -4.26 17.92
CA ARG A 91 4.49 -3.44 18.70
C ARG A 91 4.19 -2.12 17.99
N THR A 92 3.03 -1.54 18.29
CA THR A 92 2.72 -0.15 17.97
C THR A 92 3.77 0.79 18.57
N GLY A 93 4.14 1.83 17.83
CA GLY A 93 5.14 2.84 18.17
C GLY A 93 6.55 2.52 17.68
N MET A 94 6.86 1.27 17.35
CA MET A 94 8.18 0.89 16.88
C MET A 94 8.48 1.52 15.52
N LYS A 95 9.66 2.13 15.40
CA LYS A 95 10.22 2.53 14.11
C LYS A 95 10.75 1.30 13.38
N VAL A 96 10.44 1.19 12.10
CA VAL A 96 10.77 0.03 11.28
C VAL A 96 11.18 0.42 9.87
N SER A 97 12.00 -0.42 9.25
CA SER A 97 12.21 -0.47 7.80
C SER A 97 11.65 -1.79 7.28
N ILE A 98 10.74 -1.71 6.32
CA ILE A 98 10.06 -2.86 5.72
C ILE A 98 10.55 -3.04 4.30
N ASP A 99 11.19 -4.17 4.01
CA ASP A 99 11.51 -4.56 2.64
C ASP A 99 10.34 -5.36 2.05
N TYR A 100 9.94 -5.04 0.83
CA TYR A 100 8.80 -5.68 0.16
C TYR A 100 8.97 -5.68 -1.37
N ASN A 101 8.19 -6.54 -2.04
CA ASN A 101 8.10 -6.51 -3.49
C ASN A 101 6.90 -5.67 -3.92
N GLY A 102 7.14 -4.64 -4.73
CA GLY A 102 6.08 -3.88 -5.38
C GLY A 102 5.46 -4.62 -6.58
N PRO A 103 4.38 -4.06 -7.16
CA PRO A 103 3.71 -2.82 -6.75
C PRO A 103 2.83 -3.02 -5.50
N LEU A 104 2.56 -1.94 -4.78
CA LEU A 104 1.56 -1.94 -3.71
C LEU A 104 0.14 -1.94 -4.30
N GLY A 105 -0.82 -2.45 -3.54
CA GLY A 105 -2.24 -2.36 -3.89
C GLY A 105 -2.72 -0.90 -4.01
N GLU A 106 -3.64 -0.65 -4.94
CA GLU A 106 -4.13 0.70 -5.27
C GLU A 106 -5.24 1.22 -4.34
N THR A 107 -5.75 0.37 -3.43
CA THR A 107 -6.74 0.77 -2.42
C THR A 107 -6.09 1.63 -1.34
N PHE A 108 -6.82 2.52 -0.68
CA PHE A 108 -6.32 3.28 0.48
C PHE A 108 -6.93 2.77 1.80
N PRO A 109 -6.11 2.53 2.86
CA PRO A 109 -4.64 2.46 2.85
C PRO A 109 -4.12 1.41 1.86
N MET A 110 -2.91 1.62 1.34
CA MET A 110 -2.28 0.69 0.40
C MET A 110 -1.99 -0.63 1.09
N GLU A 111 -1.81 -1.69 0.31
CA GLU A 111 -1.52 -3.03 0.84
C GLU A 111 -0.27 -3.61 0.19
N GLY A 112 0.55 -4.29 1.00
CA GLY A 112 1.77 -4.97 0.56
C GLY A 112 2.07 -6.20 1.41
N GLU A 113 3.04 -7.00 0.98
CA GLU A 113 3.53 -8.16 1.72
C GLU A 113 4.99 -7.94 2.09
N ALA A 114 5.31 -8.01 3.39
CA ALA A 114 6.66 -7.81 3.89
C ALA A 114 7.54 -9.04 3.63
N GLN A 115 8.78 -8.80 3.21
CA GLN A 115 9.84 -9.80 3.13
C GLN A 115 10.75 -9.76 4.36
N THR A 116 11.09 -8.55 4.79
CA THR A 116 11.89 -8.30 5.98
C THR A 116 11.25 -7.17 6.79
N VAL A 117 11.19 -7.36 8.11
CA VAL A 117 10.85 -6.32 9.07
C VAL A 117 12.09 -6.05 9.92
N SER A 118 12.71 -4.88 9.71
CA SER A 118 13.83 -4.41 10.54
C SER A 118 13.30 -3.42 11.57
N ILE A 119 13.30 -3.81 12.84
CA ILE A 119 12.94 -2.94 13.97
C ILE A 119 14.16 -2.08 14.30
N LEU A 120 14.05 -0.78 14.09
CA LEU A 120 15.14 0.17 14.29
C LEU A 120 15.17 0.57 15.77
N ASN A 121 16.27 0.27 16.46
CA ASN A 121 16.44 0.51 17.89
C ASN A 121 17.78 1.17 18.24
N ASP A 122 18.40 1.85 17.27
CA ASP A 122 19.42 2.83 17.55
C ASP A 122 18.87 3.99 18.41
N GLU A 123 19.76 4.77 19.01
CA GLU A 123 19.41 5.85 19.95
C GLU A 123 18.40 6.84 19.35
N GLU A 124 18.61 7.26 18.10
CA GLU A 124 17.73 8.20 17.42
C GLU A 124 16.35 7.58 17.13
N SER A 125 16.31 6.35 16.63
CA SER A 125 15.06 5.64 16.39
C SER A 125 14.26 5.40 17.68
N ALA A 126 14.95 5.12 18.79
CA ALA A 126 14.34 4.93 20.10
C ALA A 126 13.68 6.22 20.61
N GLU A 127 14.39 7.36 20.57
CA GLU A 127 13.84 8.67 20.95
C GLU A 127 12.59 9.03 20.12
N GLN A 128 12.65 8.81 18.80
CA GLN A 128 11.52 9.06 17.91
C GLN A 128 10.32 8.16 18.23
N SER A 129 10.58 6.88 18.50
CA SER A 129 9.55 5.92 18.90
C SER A 129 8.90 6.31 20.23
N GLU A 130 9.67 6.75 21.23
CA GLU A 130 9.16 7.20 22.53
C GLU A 130 8.22 8.41 22.38
N ALA A 131 8.64 9.41 21.60
CA ALA A 131 7.83 10.59 21.32
C ALA A 131 6.49 10.24 20.62
N LEU A 132 6.53 9.35 19.62
CA LEU A 132 5.32 8.94 18.91
C LEU A 132 4.39 8.10 19.80
N VAL A 133 4.93 7.19 20.61
CA VAL A 133 4.14 6.40 21.57
C VAL A 133 3.43 7.31 22.55
N ALA A 134 4.12 8.32 23.10
CA ALA A 134 3.53 9.28 24.02
C ALA A 134 2.34 10.02 23.38
N TYR A 135 2.44 10.37 22.10
CA TYR A 135 1.34 10.99 21.35
C TYR A 135 0.15 10.03 21.12
N ILE A 136 0.41 8.81 20.63
CA ILE A 136 -0.64 7.80 20.37
C ILE A 136 -1.40 7.47 21.66
N GLU A 137 -0.69 7.29 22.77
CA GLU A 137 -1.29 6.99 24.08
C GLU A 137 -2.04 8.19 24.66
N GLY A 138 -1.46 9.40 24.57
CA GLY A 138 -2.05 10.64 25.08
C GLY A 138 -3.38 10.99 24.40
N GLU A 139 -3.45 10.84 23.09
CA GLU A 139 -4.66 11.08 22.29
C GLU A 139 -5.57 9.85 22.21
N GLN A 140 -5.16 8.70 22.75
CA GLN A 140 -5.87 7.42 22.68
C GLN A 140 -6.27 7.05 21.23
N LEU A 141 -5.33 7.24 20.30
CA LEU A 141 -5.57 6.99 18.88
C LEU A 141 -5.65 5.49 18.61
N SER A 142 -6.83 5.02 18.21
CA SER A 142 -7.06 3.61 17.87
C SER A 142 -6.53 3.21 16.50
N SER A 143 -6.37 4.18 15.59
CA SER A 143 -5.77 4.01 14.27
C SER A 143 -5.22 5.35 13.80
N LEU A 144 -3.95 5.38 13.44
CA LEU A 144 -3.23 6.57 12.98
C LEU A 144 -2.62 6.27 11.62
N VAL A 145 -3.22 6.78 10.55
CA VAL A 145 -2.67 6.64 9.18
C VAL A 145 -1.75 7.83 8.91
N ILE A 146 -0.45 7.61 8.96
CA ILE A 146 0.55 8.63 8.66
C ILE A 146 0.72 8.72 7.14
N LEU A 147 0.70 9.92 6.60
CA LEU A 147 0.83 10.15 5.16
C LEU A 147 2.28 10.43 4.79
N GLY A 148 2.90 9.46 4.11
CA GLY A 148 4.33 9.50 3.80
C GLY A 148 5.19 9.25 5.03
N GLN A 149 6.48 9.56 4.92
CA GLN A 149 7.43 9.38 6.01
C GLN A 149 7.42 10.58 6.97
N PRO A 150 7.41 10.37 8.29
CA PRO A 150 7.64 11.45 9.25
C PRO A 150 8.96 12.16 9.02
N ILE A 151 8.97 13.47 9.25
CA ILE A 151 10.14 14.33 9.07
C ILE A 151 10.68 14.69 10.45
N VAL A 152 11.97 14.41 10.67
CA VAL A 152 12.66 14.76 11.91
C VAL A 152 13.53 15.99 11.66
N ARG A 153 13.28 17.06 12.43
CA ARG A 153 14.00 18.33 12.30
C ARG A 153 13.89 19.15 13.57
N ASP A 154 14.97 19.84 13.94
CA ASP A 154 14.97 20.82 15.04
C ASP A 154 14.46 20.23 16.38
N ASN A 155 14.81 18.95 16.65
CA ASN A 155 14.36 18.14 17.78
C ASN A 155 12.85 17.83 17.83
N GLU A 156 12.20 17.85 16.67
CA GLU A 156 10.80 17.50 16.52
C GLU A 156 10.60 16.43 15.46
N ILE A 157 9.67 15.52 15.71
CA ILE A 157 9.11 14.63 14.70
C ILE A 157 7.79 15.21 14.20
N GLY A 158 7.72 15.48 12.90
CA GLY A 158 6.57 16.05 12.22
C GLY A 158 5.94 15.08 11.24
N PHE A 159 4.62 14.96 11.23
CA PHE A 159 3.91 14.13 10.27
C PHE A 159 2.50 14.65 9.97
N LEU A 160 2.04 14.35 8.75
CA LEU A 160 0.65 14.50 8.37
C LEU A 160 -0.06 13.19 8.66
N PHE A 161 -1.25 13.25 9.23
CA PHE A 161 -2.06 12.06 9.40
C PHE A 161 -3.52 12.32 9.06
N ASN A 162 -4.22 11.24 8.73
CA ASN A 162 -5.66 11.22 8.61
C ASN A 162 -6.26 10.46 9.80
N ASN A 163 -7.13 11.12 10.56
CA ASN A 163 -7.95 10.41 11.54
C ASN A 163 -9.07 9.70 10.77
N MET A 164 -8.97 8.37 10.66
CA MET A 164 -9.94 7.54 9.93
C MET A 164 -11.38 7.63 10.49
N ILE A 165 -11.58 8.24 11.67
CA ILE A 165 -12.89 8.47 12.28
C ILE A 165 -13.62 9.67 11.67
N ASP A 166 -12.93 10.81 11.52
CA ASP A 166 -13.53 12.07 11.03
C ASP A 166 -13.09 12.43 9.59
N GLY A 167 -12.05 11.78 9.08
CA GLY A 167 -11.46 12.01 7.77
C GLY A 167 -10.66 13.30 7.66
N GLU A 168 -10.42 14.03 8.76
CA GLU A 168 -9.67 15.29 8.75
C GLU A 168 -8.17 15.04 8.64
N MET A 169 -7.53 15.83 7.78
CA MET A 169 -6.08 15.90 7.62
C MET A 169 -5.51 16.81 8.68
N THR A 170 -4.61 16.30 9.49
CA THR A 170 -4.00 17.05 10.59
C THR A 170 -2.48 16.96 10.52
N GLU A 171 -1.80 18.08 10.78
CA GLU A 171 -0.35 18.11 10.96
C GLU A 171 -0.03 18.02 12.44
N VAL A 172 0.89 17.13 12.82
CA VAL A 172 1.38 17.00 14.18
C VAL A 172 2.88 17.21 14.18
N ARG A 173 3.37 17.96 15.17
CA ARG A 173 4.80 18.08 15.47
C ARG A 173 4.99 17.79 16.95
N ILE A 174 5.81 16.81 17.27
CA ILE A 174 6.08 16.35 18.63
C ILE A 174 7.53 16.71 18.97
N ASN A 175 7.74 17.41 20.08
CA ASN A 175 9.07 17.63 20.63
C ASN A 175 9.61 16.32 21.23
N MET A 176 10.79 15.88 20.82
CA MET A 176 11.33 14.57 21.23
C MET A 176 11.80 14.54 22.69
N ASP A 177 12.16 15.68 23.29
CA ASP A 177 12.59 15.73 24.71
C ASP A 177 11.40 15.80 25.68
N THR A 178 10.38 16.60 25.33
CA THR A 178 9.27 16.91 26.25
C THR A 178 8.00 16.12 25.97
N HIS A 179 7.90 15.53 24.78
CA HIS A 179 6.70 14.90 24.23
C HIS A 179 5.49 15.85 24.11
N GLU A 180 5.69 17.15 24.29
CA GLU A 180 4.68 18.16 23.96
C GLU A 180 4.53 18.22 22.44
N TYR A 181 3.28 18.36 21.98
CA TYR A 181 2.98 18.39 20.56
C TYR A 181 2.11 19.58 20.18
N THR A 182 2.25 19.99 18.93
CA THR A 182 1.37 20.95 18.28
C THR A 182 0.53 20.25 17.22
N VAL A 183 -0.71 20.71 17.09
CA VAL A 183 -1.66 20.20 16.11
C VAL A 183 -2.03 21.35 15.17
N GLY A 184 -1.51 21.30 13.95
CA GLY A 184 -1.78 22.26 12.88
C GLY A 184 -2.97 21.84 12.02
N GLY A 185 -3.66 22.82 11.42
CA GLY A 185 -4.80 22.58 10.53
C GLY A 185 -6.19 22.79 11.15
N LYS A 186 -6.27 23.31 12.38
CA LYS A 186 -7.51 23.76 13.02
C LYS A 186 -7.61 25.28 13.10
#